data_AF-A0A9D4FWI2-F1
#
_entry.id   AF-A0A9D4FWI2-F1
#
_cell.length_a   1.000
_cell.length_b   1.000
_cell.length_c   1.000
_cell.angle_alpha   90.00
_cell.angle_beta   90.00
_cell.angle_gamma   90.00
#
_symmetry.space_group_name_H-M   'P 1'
#
loop_
_entity.id
_entity.type
_entity.pdbx_description
1 polymer ?
#
loop_
_entity_poly.entity_id
_entity_poly.type
_entity_poly.pdbx_seq_one_letter_code
_entity_poly.pdbx_strand_id
1 'polypeptide(L)' 'MLANRETMSRHISFPINMLDVTRVKADFQGIANFPNVVGVVDGTQVQIQAPHVNEEAYVNRMGYQQYPGKNSNS' A
#
# COMPACT_ATOMS: atom_id res chain seq x y z
N MET A 1 12.55 -4.12 -21.30
CA MET A 1 11.13 -4.49 -21.07
C MET A 1 10.90 -5.61 -20.04
N LEU A 2 11.90 -6.35 -19.54
CA LEU A 2 11.69 -7.49 -18.60
C LEU A 2 11.65 -7.11 -17.11
N ALA A 3 12.25 -5.97 -16.71
CA ALA A 3 12.42 -5.60 -15.30
C ALA A 3 11.10 -5.47 -14.49
N ASN A 4 10.01 -5.09 -15.15
CA ASN A 4 8.71 -4.93 -14.48
C ASN A 4 8.06 -6.28 -14.15
N ARG A 5 8.21 -7.29 -15.03
CA ARG A 5 7.60 -8.62 -14.83
C ARG A 5 8.22 -9.36 -13.64
N GLU A 6 9.55 -9.31 -13.52
CA GLU A 6 10.29 -9.91 -12.40
C GLU A 6 10.07 -9.18 -11.07
N THR A 7 9.81 -7.87 -11.12
CA THR A 7 9.46 -7.11 -9.91
C THR A 7 8.04 -7.44 -9.45
N MET A 8 7.09 -7.58 -10.39
CA MET A 8 5.71 -7.95 -10.06
C MET A 8 5.60 -9.34 -9.43
N SER A 9 6.25 -10.36 -10.01
CA SER A 9 6.16 -11.74 -9.50
C SER A 9 6.69 -11.92 -8.08
N ARG A 10 7.62 -11.05 -7.64
CA ARG A 10 8.18 -11.06 -6.29
C ARG A 10 7.28 -10.44 -5.22
N HIS A 11 6.46 -9.46 -5.59
CA HIS A 11 5.68 -8.67 -4.63
C HIS A 11 4.17 -8.92 -4.74
N ILE A 12 3.71 -9.46 -5.85
CA ILE A 12 2.30 -9.72 -6.12
C ILE A 12 2.10 -11.23 -6.23
N SER A 13 1.40 -11.80 -5.26
CA SER A 13 1.00 -13.20 -5.26
C SER A 13 -0.51 -13.29 -5.15
N PHE A 14 -1.14 -14.03 -6.07
CA PHE A 14 -2.56 -14.32 -6.03
C PHE A 14 -2.76 -15.81 -5.71
N PRO A 15 -3.69 -16.17 -4.81
CA PRO A 15 -4.10 -17.55 -4.65
C PRO A 15 -4.81 -18.01 -5.92
N ILE A 16 -4.23 -18.97 -6.63
CA ILE A 16 -4.73 -19.45 -7.94
C ILE A 16 -5.61 -20.69 -7.83
N ASN A 17 -5.61 -21.36 -6.68
CA ASN A 17 -6.37 -22.59 -6.45
C ASN A 17 -7.07 -22.55 -5.08
N MET A 18 -8.05 -23.45 -4.92
CA MET A 18 -8.88 -23.51 -3.72
C MET A 18 -8.10 -23.91 -2.46
N LEU A 19 -6.98 -24.64 -2.59
CA LEU A 19 -6.12 -24.98 -1.45
C LEU A 19 -5.44 -23.73 -0.89
N ASP A 20 -4.89 -22.90 -1.77
CA ASP A 20 -4.27 -21.62 -1.38
C ASP A 20 -5.29 -20.66 -0.77
N VAL A 21 -6.50 -20.56 -1.34
CA VAL A 21 -7.57 -19.75 -0.77
C VAL A 21 -7.93 -20.23 0.64
N THR A 22 -8.07 -21.54 0.83
CA THR A 22 -8.41 -22.12 2.14
C THR A 22 -7.32 -21.87 3.16
N ARG A 23 -6.06 -22.04 2.77
CA ARG A 23 -4.90 -21.76 3.62
C ARG A 23 -4.85 -20.31 4.05
N VAL A 24 -4.95 -19.35 3.12
CA VAL A 24 -4.94 -17.92 3.44
C VAL A 24 -6.05 -17.56 4.43
N LYS A 25 -7.27 -18.09 4.24
CA LYS A 25 -8.38 -17.88 5.18
C LYS A 25 -8.07 -18.40 6.59
N ALA A 26 -7.51 -19.60 6.68
CA ALA A 26 -7.16 -20.21 7.96
C ALA A 26 -6.05 -19.44 8.69
N ASP A 27 -5.01 -19.00 7.96
CA ASP A 27 -3.88 -18.28 8.52
C ASP A 27 -4.32 -16.93 9.12
N PHE A 28 -5.12 -16.13 8.39
CA PHE A 28 -5.62 -14.85 8.91
C PHE A 28 -6.63 -14.99 10.03
N GLN A 29 -7.44 -16.05 10.02
CA GLN A 29 -8.28 -16.39 11.16
C GLN A 29 -7.43 -16.71 12.39
N GLY A 30 -6.35 -17.49 12.24
CA GLY A 30 -5.48 -17.89 13.34
C GLY A 30 -4.60 -16.78 13.91
N ILE A 31 -4.12 -15.87 13.07
CA ILE A 31 -3.22 -14.77 13.48
C ILE A 31 -4.00 -13.60 14.10
N ALA A 32 -5.11 -13.19 13.48
CA ALA A 32 -5.79 -11.93 13.79
C ALA A 32 -7.30 -12.05 14.02
N ASN A 33 -7.87 -13.26 14.01
CA ASN A 33 -9.32 -13.49 14.03
C ASN A 33 -10.05 -12.74 12.89
N PHE A 34 -9.40 -12.59 11.74
CA PHE A 34 -10.02 -12.01 10.56
C PHE A 34 -10.60 -13.12 9.66
N PRO A 35 -11.93 -13.34 9.68
CA PRO A 35 -12.52 -14.42 8.93
C PRO A 35 -12.53 -14.13 7.43
N ASN A 36 -12.42 -15.19 6.64
CA ASN A 36 -12.61 -15.15 5.18
C ASN A 36 -11.67 -14.22 4.40
N VAL A 37 -10.50 -13.89 4.94
CA VAL A 37 -9.47 -13.14 4.22
C VAL A 37 -8.91 -13.98 3.09
N VAL A 38 -8.84 -13.41 1.87
CA VAL A 38 -8.29 -14.07 0.67
C VAL A 38 -6.97 -13.45 0.19
N GLY A 39 -6.51 -12.39 0.85
CA GLY A 39 -5.26 -11.69 0.57
C GLY A 39 -5.19 -10.35 1.29
N VAL A 40 -4.00 -9.73 1.27
CA VAL A 40 -3.72 -8.42 1.87
C VAL A 40 -2.87 -7.62 0.90
N VAL A 41 -3.08 -6.30 0.88
CA VAL A 41 -2.22 -5.34 0.17
C VAL A 41 -1.56 -4.47 1.21
N ASP A 42 -0.23 -4.49 1.26
CA ASP A 42 0.55 -3.57 2.07
C ASP A 42 1.18 -2.50 1.17
N GLY A 43 1.17 -1.26 1.66
CA GLY A 43 1.63 -0.10 0.92
C GLY A 43 2.52 0.76 1.80
N THR A 44 3.74 1.04 1.33
CA THR A 44 4.62 2.02 1.98
C THR A 44 4.29 3.43 1.46
N GLN A 45 4.09 4.38 2.37
CA GLN A 45 3.98 5.79 1.98
C GLN A 45 5.35 6.30 1.52
N VAL A 46 5.45 6.67 0.24
CA VAL A 46 6.64 7.30 -0.34
C VAL A 46 6.46 8.82 -0.31
N GLN A 47 7.46 9.54 0.20
CA GLN A 47 7.49 11.01 0.11
C GLN A 47 7.69 11.41 -1.36
N ILE A 48 6.82 12.27 -1.89
CA ILE A 48 6.90 12.74 -3.29
C ILE A 48 7.53 14.15 -3.35
N GLN A 49 7.33 14.94 -4.42
CA GLN A 49 7.30 16.41 -4.34
C GLN A 49 5.88 16.91 -4.68
N ALA A 50 5.23 17.73 -3.83
CA ALA A 50 3.88 18.20 -4.13
C ALA A 50 3.99 19.27 -5.20
N PRO A 51 3.15 19.20 -6.24
CA PRO A 51 2.99 20.32 -7.14
C PRO A 51 2.42 21.51 -6.37
N HIS A 52 2.76 22.72 -6.84
CA HIS A 52 2.27 23.97 -6.24
C HIS A 52 0.77 24.23 -6.44
N VAL A 53 0.12 23.43 -7.28
CA VAL A 53 -1.32 23.52 -7.53
C VAL A 53 -2.00 22.41 -6.74
N ASN A 54 -2.96 22.79 -5.89
CA ASN A 54 -3.71 21.91 -5.00
C ASN A 54 -2.81 21.11 -4.05
N GLU A 55 -1.88 21.77 -3.36
CA GLU A 55 -0.96 21.16 -2.39
C GLU A 55 -1.71 20.35 -1.30
N GLU A 56 -2.93 20.76 -0.95
CA GLU A 56 -3.80 20.07 0.00
C GLU A 56 -4.18 18.64 -0.44
N ALA A 57 -4.21 18.36 -1.74
CA ALA A 57 -4.48 17.01 -2.27
C ALA A 57 -3.35 16.01 -1.97
N TYR A 58 -2.20 16.51 -1.51
CA TYR A 58 -1.00 15.73 -1.22
C TYR A 58 -0.70 15.60 0.28
N VAL A 59 -1.66 15.98 1.12
CA VAL A 59 -1.63 15.78 2.57
C VAL A 59 -2.14 14.37 2.90
N ASN A 60 -1.43 13.64 3.75
CA ASN A 60 -1.87 12.30 4.16
C ASN A 60 -2.98 12.35 5.22
N ARG A 61 -3.61 11.20 5.51
CA ARG A 61 -4.66 11.06 6.53
C ARG A 61 -4.24 11.54 7.93
N MET A 62 -2.95 11.53 8.23
CA MET A 62 -2.39 11.98 9.51
C MET A 62 -2.13 13.50 9.55
N GLY A 63 -2.49 14.23 8.49
CA GLY A 63 -2.31 15.68 8.40
C GLY A 63 -0.86 16.11 8.12
N TYR A 64 0.05 15.17 7.86
CA TYR A 64 1.42 15.51 7.50
C TYR A 64 1.47 15.98 6.05
N GLN A 65 1.89 17.22 5.87
CA GLN A 65 2.38 17.72 4.60
C GLN A 65 3.66 16.93 4.27
N GLN A 66 3.74 16.36 3.08
CA GLN A 66 4.93 15.63 2.66
C GLN A 66 6.14 16.56 2.39
N TYR A 67 5.97 17.88 2.53
CA TYR A 67 7.03 18.90 2.42
C TYR A 67 7.12 19.76 3.67
N PRO A 68 8.32 20.25 4.01
CA PRO A 68 8.45 21.40 4.89
C PRO A 68 7.79 22.62 4.20
N GLY A 69 6.69 23.11 4.77
CA GLY A 69 5.98 24.27 4.27
C GLY A 69 6.93 25.44 4.08
N LYS A 70 6.80 26.16 2.96
CA LYS A 70 7.50 27.45 2.80
C LYS A 70 7.07 28.35 3.95
N ASN A 71 8.05 28.81 4.71
CA ASN A 71 7.90 29.77 5.80
C ASN A 71 7.02 30.92 5.30
N SER A 72 5.85 31.11 5.92
CA SER A 72 4.97 32.24 5.66
C SER A 72 5.60 33.53 6.21
N ASN A 73 6.62 34.04 5.52
CA ASN A 73 7.10 35.41 5.61
C ASN A 73 7.19 35.95 4.18
N SER A 74 6.07 36.45 3.68
CA SER A 74 5.97 37.38 2.55
C SER A 74 4.69 38.20 2.74
#